data_AF-A0A533SRT5-F1
#
_entry.id   AF-A0A533SRT5-F1
#
_cell.length_a   1.000
_cell.length_b   1.000
_cell.length_c   1.000
_cell.angle_alpha   90.00
_cell.angle_beta   90.00
_cell.angle_gamma   90.00
#
_symmetry.space_group_name_H-M   'P 1'
#
loop_
_entity.id
_entity.type
_entity.pdbx_description
1 polymer ?
#
loop_
_entity_poly.entity_id
_entity_poly.type
_entity_poly.pdbx_seq_one_letter_code
_entity_poly.pdbx_strand_id
1 'polypeptide(L)'
;GIGCIEIKDNGFDSYIGPVDGVDCVSCGECLSVCPVGALTDGVKEDKARIWQAQRTKTTCGYCGVGCQFEFNVRDNRIMRVTTNDKGSKPNYGSLCVKGRFGWEFVGHPERLKEPMVKKDGVLTPVSWDEALGFVADKLKAVKESEGADAIAGFTSARCTNEDNYLFQKFMRAAVGTNNVDHCARL
;
A
#
# COMPACT_ATOMS: atom_id res chain seq x y z
N GLY A 1 0.56 10.19 -20.07
CA GLY A 1 1.61 10.99 -19.40
C GLY A 1 1.30 12.47 -19.57
N ILE A 2 2.16 13.35 -19.08
CA ILE A 2 1.96 14.82 -19.14
C ILE A 2 2.75 15.49 -20.29
N GLY A 3 3.32 14.71 -21.20
CA GLY A 3 4.10 15.25 -22.33
C GLY A 3 5.47 15.83 -21.95
N CYS A 4 6.06 15.41 -20.83
CA CYS A 4 7.35 15.93 -20.33
C CYS A 4 8.61 15.39 -21.04
N ILE A 5 8.47 14.68 -22.16
CA ILE A 5 9.60 14.08 -22.89
C ILE A 5 9.47 14.40 -24.36
N GLU A 6 10.56 14.82 -24.99
CA GLU A 6 10.65 15.09 -26.43
C GLU A 6 11.94 14.52 -27.03
N ILE A 7 12.00 14.54 -28.36
CA ILE A 7 13.24 14.31 -29.10
C ILE A 7 13.86 15.69 -29.31
N LYS A 8 15.05 15.91 -28.77
CA LYS A 8 15.85 17.13 -28.99
C LYS A 8 16.85 16.89 -30.12
N ASP A 9 17.29 17.98 -30.73
CA ASP A 9 18.20 18.02 -31.89
C ASP A 9 17.68 17.26 -33.11
N ASN A 10 18.54 16.95 -34.08
CA ASN A 10 18.17 16.33 -35.34
C ASN A 10 19.23 15.34 -35.84
N GLY A 11 18.82 14.44 -36.73
CA GLY A 11 19.71 13.47 -37.34
C GLY A 11 20.36 12.52 -36.33
N PHE A 12 21.65 12.26 -36.50
CA PHE A 12 22.42 11.36 -35.64
C PHE A 12 22.56 11.88 -34.21
N ASP A 13 22.56 13.20 -34.02
CA ASP A 13 22.76 13.84 -32.72
C ASP A 13 21.47 13.92 -31.88
N SER A 14 20.35 13.40 -32.41
CA SER A 14 19.08 13.43 -31.70
C SER A 14 19.08 12.59 -30.42
N TYR A 15 18.46 13.12 -29.36
CA TYR A 15 18.36 12.43 -28.08
C TYR A 15 17.00 12.63 -27.40
N ILE A 16 16.63 11.71 -26.51
CA ILE A 16 15.42 11.80 -25.70
C ILE A 16 15.71 12.70 -24.50
N GLY A 17 15.02 13.85 -24.40
CA GLY A 17 15.24 14.85 -23.37
C GLY A 17 13.93 15.31 -22.70
N PRO A 18 14.02 16.01 -21.55
CA PRO A 18 12.87 16.64 -20.93
C PRO A 18 12.40 17.85 -21.74
N VAL A 19 11.09 18.08 -21.77
CA VAL A 19 10.53 19.32 -22.34
C VAL A 19 10.79 20.49 -21.39
N ASP A 20 11.31 21.59 -21.93
CA ASP A 20 11.65 22.77 -21.12
C ASP A 20 10.39 23.42 -20.54
N GLY A 21 10.39 23.69 -19.23
CA GLY A 21 9.25 24.27 -18.51
C GLY A 21 8.13 23.27 -18.14
N VAL A 22 8.32 21.97 -18.33
CA VAL A 22 7.35 20.92 -17.93
C VAL A 22 7.96 19.93 -16.95
N ASP A 23 7.48 19.95 -15.70
CA ASP A 23 8.01 19.10 -14.63
C ASP A 23 7.47 17.66 -14.67
N CYS A 24 8.36 16.68 -14.58
CA CYS A 24 7.99 15.26 -14.50
C CYS A 24 7.25 14.92 -13.19
N VAL A 25 6.04 14.36 -13.30
CA VAL A 25 5.23 13.90 -12.16
C VAL A 25 5.59 12.49 -11.65
N SER A 26 6.69 11.91 -12.13
CA SER A 26 7.19 10.59 -11.70
C SER A 26 6.17 9.45 -11.82
N CYS A 27 5.29 9.48 -12.83
CA CYS A 27 4.35 8.37 -13.07
C CYS A 27 5.05 7.09 -13.55
N GLY A 28 6.28 7.21 -14.08
CA GLY A 28 7.09 6.09 -14.56
C GLY A 28 6.53 5.40 -15.81
N GLU A 29 5.65 6.05 -16.57
CA GLU A 29 5.17 5.53 -17.85
C GLU A 29 6.28 5.47 -18.90
N CYS A 30 7.23 6.41 -18.88
CA CYS A 30 8.40 6.34 -19.75
C CYS A 30 9.26 5.09 -19.48
N LEU A 31 9.34 4.65 -18.22
CA LEU A 31 10.03 3.42 -17.82
C LEU A 31 9.27 2.17 -18.29
N SER A 32 7.93 2.21 -18.25
CA SER A 32 7.07 1.07 -18.58
C SER A 32 7.09 0.73 -20.09
N VAL A 33 7.35 1.74 -20.93
CA VAL A 33 7.34 1.59 -22.40
C VAL A 33 8.73 1.51 -23.01
N CYS A 34 9.81 1.85 -22.27
CA CYS A 34 11.17 1.81 -22.81
C CYS A 34 11.61 0.36 -23.10
N PRO A 35 11.80 -0.05 -24.36
CA PRO A 35 12.07 -1.44 -24.70
C PRO A 35 13.54 -1.83 -24.52
N VAL A 36 14.43 -0.82 -24.51
CA VAL A 36 15.90 -1.01 -24.51
C VAL A 36 16.54 -0.79 -23.13
N GLY A 37 15.76 -0.39 -22.12
CA GLY A 37 16.29 -0.11 -20.79
C GLY A 37 17.14 1.16 -20.70
N ALA A 38 16.99 2.10 -21.65
CA ALA A 38 17.57 3.44 -21.54
C ALA A 38 16.95 4.23 -20.36
N LEU A 39 15.66 4.02 -20.13
CA LEU A 39 14.93 4.54 -18.98
C LEU A 39 14.52 3.35 -18.09
N THR A 40 15.09 3.27 -16.89
CA THR A 40 14.81 2.18 -15.92
C THR A 40 14.51 2.73 -14.54
N ASP A 41 13.93 1.87 -13.69
CA ASP A 41 13.69 2.20 -12.30
C ASP A 41 15.01 2.32 -11.52
N GLY A 42 15.01 3.23 -10.53
CA GLY A 42 16.16 3.48 -9.65
C GLY A 42 16.32 2.45 -8.54
N VAL A 43 15.71 1.25 -8.66
CA VAL A 43 15.85 0.19 -7.65
C VAL A 43 17.29 -0.32 -7.71
N LYS A 44 18.10 0.13 -6.73
CA LYS A 44 19.57 0.11 -6.78
C LYS A 44 20.22 -1.20 -6.33
N GLU A 45 19.59 -2.00 -5.48
CA GLU A 45 20.37 -2.95 -4.67
C GLU A 45 20.23 -4.43 -5.03
N ASP A 46 19.16 -4.86 -5.70
CA ASP A 46 18.98 -6.28 -6.05
C ASP A 46 18.28 -6.40 -7.41
N LYS A 47 18.98 -6.15 -8.51
CA LYS A 47 18.41 -6.30 -9.87
C LYS A 47 18.26 -7.78 -10.24
N ALA A 48 17.37 -8.48 -9.55
CA ALA A 48 16.80 -9.72 -10.02
C ALA A 48 16.28 -9.48 -11.44
N ARG A 49 16.64 -10.39 -12.33
CA ARG A 49 16.16 -10.35 -13.70
C ARG A 49 14.65 -10.61 -13.69
N ILE A 50 13.96 -10.09 -14.69
CA ILE A 50 12.50 -10.17 -14.78
C ILE A 50 11.97 -11.61 -14.69
N TRP A 51 12.75 -12.59 -15.19
CA TRP A 51 12.42 -14.02 -15.13
C TRP A 51 12.73 -14.70 -13.79
N GLN A 52 13.46 -14.04 -12.89
CA GLN A 52 13.77 -14.55 -11.54
C GLN A 52 12.72 -14.18 -10.51
N ALA A 53 11.77 -13.29 -10.86
CA ALA A 53 10.73 -12.85 -9.96
C ALA A 53 9.42 -13.60 -10.21
N GLN A 54 8.76 -14.01 -9.13
CA GLN A 54 7.38 -14.45 -9.17
C GLN A 54 6.48 -13.22 -9.33
N ARG A 55 5.55 -13.27 -10.29
CA ARG A 55 4.58 -12.19 -10.51
C ARG A 55 3.26 -12.54 -9.84
N THR A 56 2.76 -11.63 -9.01
CA THR A 56 1.48 -11.77 -8.32
C THR A 56 0.61 -10.57 -8.63
N LYS A 57 -0.49 -10.80 -9.37
CA LYS A 57 -1.49 -9.76 -9.67
C LYS A 57 -2.20 -9.33 -8.38
N THR A 58 -2.38 -8.04 -8.21
CA THR A 58 -3.04 -7.43 -7.05
C THR A 58 -3.61 -6.06 -7.40
N THR A 59 -4.24 -5.43 -6.41
CA THR A 59 -4.89 -4.13 -6.50
C THR A 59 -4.13 -3.07 -5.71
N CYS A 60 -4.01 -1.88 -6.28
CA CYS A 60 -3.43 -0.72 -5.61
C CYS A 60 -4.26 -0.29 -4.41
N GLY A 61 -3.68 -0.41 -3.20
CA GLY A 61 -4.32 0.00 -1.96
C GLY A 61 -4.11 1.48 -1.61
N TYR A 62 -4.00 2.40 -2.58
CA TYR A 62 -3.77 3.85 -2.31
C TYR A 62 -5.03 4.70 -2.40
N CYS A 63 -5.46 5.03 -3.61
CA CYS A 63 -6.70 5.78 -3.85
C CYS A 63 -7.82 4.81 -4.26
N GLY A 64 -9.06 5.31 -4.33
CA GLY A 64 -10.24 4.52 -4.68
C GLY A 64 -10.33 4.06 -6.13
N VAL A 65 -9.34 4.34 -6.99
CA VAL A 65 -9.36 3.89 -8.40
C VAL A 65 -9.21 2.37 -8.50
N GLY A 66 -8.43 1.75 -7.60
CA GLY A 66 -8.23 0.29 -7.63
C GLY A 66 -7.42 -0.20 -8.83
N CYS A 67 -6.37 0.54 -9.23
CA CYS A 67 -5.49 0.14 -10.33
C CYS A 67 -4.97 -1.29 -10.14
N GLN A 68 -5.04 -2.10 -11.20
CA GLN A 68 -4.52 -3.46 -11.24
C GLN A 68 -3.05 -3.43 -11.64
N PHE A 69 -2.21 -4.18 -10.92
CA PHE A 69 -0.79 -4.34 -11.23
C PHE A 69 -0.27 -5.68 -10.69
N GLU A 70 0.99 -5.97 -10.93
CA GLU A 70 1.68 -7.14 -10.41
C GLU A 70 2.86 -6.72 -9.53
N PHE A 71 2.95 -7.31 -8.34
CA PHE A 71 4.21 -7.32 -7.61
C PHE A 71 5.13 -8.36 -8.23
N ASN A 72 6.38 -7.98 -8.45
CA ASN A 72 7.46 -8.88 -8.84
C ASN A 72 8.24 -9.18 -7.56
N VAL A 73 8.09 -10.40 -7.05
CA VAL A 73 8.58 -10.82 -5.75
C VAL A 73 9.70 -11.83 -5.93
N ARG A 74 10.76 -11.70 -5.13
CA ARG A 74 11.84 -12.68 -5.02
C ARG A 74 12.36 -12.68 -3.60
N ASP A 75 12.69 -13.85 -3.06
CA ASP A 75 13.28 -14.00 -1.71
C ASP A 75 12.47 -13.25 -0.63
N ASN A 76 11.13 -13.33 -0.73
CA ASN A 76 10.15 -12.65 0.12
C ASN A 76 10.28 -11.11 0.16
N ARG A 77 10.85 -10.51 -0.89
CA ARG A 77 10.97 -9.05 -1.07
C ARG A 77 10.29 -8.62 -2.36
N ILE A 78 9.61 -7.49 -2.31
CA ILE A 78 9.07 -6.84 -3.50
C ILE A 78 10.24 -6.18 -4.22
N MET A 79 10.41 -6.50 -5.50
CA MET A 79 11.51 -5.99 -6.32
C MET A 79 11.07 -4.79 -7.16
N ARG A 80 9.85 -4.85 -7.71
CA ARG A 80 9.23 -3.81 -8.53
C ARG A 80 7.74 -4.09 -8.75
N VAL A 81 7.04 -3.09 -9.29
CA VAL A 81 5.68 -3.22 -9.79
C VAL A 81 5.67 -3.19 -11.32
N THR A 82 4.96 -4.14 -11.93
CA THR A 82 4.74 -4.19 -13.39
C THR A 82 3.26 -4.25 -13.73
N THR A 83 2.95 -3.99 -15.00
CA THR A 83 1.59 -3.99 -15.53
C THR A 83 1.60 -4.67 -16.90
N ASN A 84 1.25 -5.96 -16.93
CA ASN A 84 1.18 -6.70 -18.20
C ASN A 84 -0.22 -6.62 -18.84
N ASP A 85 -1.23 -6.31 -18.04
CA ASP A 85 -2.63 -6.28 -18.45
C ASP A 85 -3.06 -4.87 -18.87
N LYS A 86 -2.78 -4.52 -20.13
CA LYS A 86 -3.09 -3.19 -20.70
C LYS A 86 -4.54 -3.06 -21.17
N GLY A 87 -5.28 -4.16 -21.26
CA GLY A 87 -6.68 -4.19 -21.70
C GLY A 87 -7.70 -4.04 -20.58
N SER A 88 -7.28 -4.25 -19.33
CA SER A 88 -8.20 -4.29 -18.20
C SER A 88 -8.43 -2.94 -17.54
N LYS A 89 -9.70 -2.67 -17.25
CA LYS A 89 -10.12 -1.61 -16.33
C LYS A 89 -9.54 -1.87 -14.93
N PRO A 90 -9.31 -0.81 -14.12
CA PRO A 90 -9.65 0.59 -14.41
C PRO A 90 -8.50 1.38 -15.05
N ASN A 91 -7.27 0.85 -15.03
CA ASN A 91 -6.07 1.62 -15.32
C ASN A 91 -5.40 1.30 -16.65
N TYR A 92 -5.81 0.25 -17.37
CA TYR A 92 -5.28 -0.09 -18.70
C TYR A 92 -3.74 -0.18 -18.72
N GLY A 93 -3.16 -0.68 -17.62
CA GLY A 93 -1.72 -0.78 -17.42
C GLY A 93 -0.98 0.51 -17.01
N SER A 94 -1.68 1.65 -16.92
CA SER A 94 -1.10 2.92 -16.45
C SER A 94 -1.06 2.97 -14.91
N LEU A 95 -0.06 3.62 -14.33
CA LEU A 95 0.05 3.83 -12.87
C LEU A 95 0.51 5.25 -12.54
N CYS A 96 0.15 5.72 -11.35
CA CYS A 96 0.75 6.92 -10.76
C CYS A 96 2.00 6.55 -9.94
N VAL A 97 2.75 7.58 -9.53
CA VAL A 97 3.97 7.44 -8.70
C VAL A 97 3.76 6.53 -7.48
N LYS A 98 2.61 6.66 -6.79
CA LYS A 98 2.31 5.89 -5.58
C LYS A 98 2.15 4.40 -5.88
N GLY A 99 1.38 4.05 -6.91
CA GLY A 99 1.16 2.64 -7.27
C GLY A 99 2.41 1.98 -7.84
N ARG A 100 3.26 2.75 -8.55
CA ARG A 100 4.45 2.21 -9.21
C ARG A 100 5.65 2.06 -8.25
N PHE A 101 5.83 3.00 -7.33
CA PHE A 101 7.04 3.08 -6.49
C PHE A 101 6.76 3.06 -4.99
N GLY A 102 5.55 3.39 -4.56
CA GLY A 102 5.20 3.51 -3.13
C GLY A 102 4.93 2.16 -2.47
N TRP A 103 5.83 1.21 -2.48
CA TRP A 103 5.64 -0.10 -1.81
C TRP A 103 6.76 -0.45 -0.84
N GLU A 104 7.84 0.34 -0.78
CA GLU A 104 9.00 0.08 0.08
C GLU A 104 8.67 0.06 1.58
N PHE A 105 7.60 0.75 2.00
CA PHE A 105 7.14 0.76 3.39
C PHE A 105 6.82 -0.65 3.93
N VAL A 106 6.53 -1.62 3.06
CA VAL A 106 6.28 -3.02 3.45
C VAL A 106 7.51 -3.65 4.10
N GLY A 107 8.71 -3.28 3.65
CA GLY A 107 10.00 -3.77 4.14
C GLY A 107 10.71 -2.81 5.09
N HIS A 108 10.10 -1.69 5.46
CA HIS A 108 10.75 -0.66 6.26
C HIS A 108 11.16 -1.20 7.65
N PRO A 109 12.36 -0.85 8.18
CA PRO A 109 12.81 -1.32 9.49
C PRO A 109 11.87 -0.99 10.65
N GLU A 110 11.19 0.16 10.58
CA GLU A 110 10.24 0.61 11.62
C GLU A 110 8.86 -0.07 11.54
N ARG A 111 8.63 -0.98 10.60
CA ARG A 111 7.36 -1.71 10.53
C ARG A 111 7.18 -2.51 11.82
N LEU A 112 6.03 -2.32 12.48
CA LEU A 112 5.64 -3.13 13.65
C LEU A 112 5.50 -4.60 13.26
N LYS A 113 6.17 -5.48 14.01
CA LYS A 113 6.24 -6.93 13.77
C LYS A 113 5.67 -7.76 14.91
N GLU A 114 5.45 -7.14 16.07
CA GLU A 114 4.99 -7.77 17.29
C GLU A 114 3.96 -6.88 18.00
N PRO A 115 2.99 -7.47 18.73
CA PRO A 115 2.06 -6.69 19.52
C PRO A 115 2.78 -6.04 20.71
N MET A 116 2.30 -4.87 21.11
CA MET A 116 2.90 -4.09 22.19
C MET A 116 1.82 -3.60 23.15
N VAL A 117 2.13 -3.60 24.46
CA VAL A 117 1.27 -3.06 25.52
C VAL A 117 2.03 -1.96 26.26
N LYS A 118 1.33 -0.89 26.64
CA LYS A 118 1.92 0.21 27.40
C LYS A 118 2.03 -0.16 28.87
N LYS A 119 3.27 -0.31 29.37
CA LYS A 119 3.61 -0.59 30.77
C LYS A 119 4.43 0.59 31.30
N ASP A 120 4.00 1.19 32.40
CA ASP A 120 4.66 2.36 33.02
C ASP A 120 4.98 3.50 32.06
N GLY A 121 4.07 3.77 31.12
CA GLY A 121 4.23 4.84 30.13
C GLY A 121 4.96 4.44 28.84
N VAL A 122 5.52 3.24 28.75
CA VAL A 122 6.35 2.78 27.63
C VAL A 122 5.71 1.61 26.88
N LEU A 123 5.72 1.65 25.55
CA LEU A 123 5.28 0.51 24.72
C LEU A 123 6.30 -0.62 24.81
N THR A 124 5.85 -1.77 25.28
CA THR A 124 6.69 -2.95 25.49
C THR A 124 6.14 -4.11 24.64
N PRO A 125 6.99 -4.82 23.88
CA PRO A 125 6.61 -6.05 23.19
C PRO A 125 6.03 -7.11 24.13
N VAL A 126 4.99 -7.81 23.67
CA VAL A 126 4.31 -8.88 24.42
C VAL A 126 3.92 -10.02 23.49
N SER A 127 3.44 -11.14 24.05
CA SER A 127 2.85 -12.22 23.24
C SER A 127 1.46 -11.84 22.72
N TRP A 128 0.98 -12.56 21.71
CA TRP A 128 -0.39 -12.41 21.22
C TRP A 128 -1.45 -12.71 22.29
N ASP A 129 -1.23 -13.76 23.10
CA ASP A 129 -2.17 -14.14 24.17
C ASP A 129 -2.26 -13.04 25.25
N GLU A 130 -1.12 -12.46 25.64
CA GLU A 130 -1.09 -11.35 26.60
C GLU A 130 -1.78 -10.11 26.02
N ALA A 131 -1.47 -9.74 24.77
CA ALA A 131 -2.07 -8.57 24.13
C ALA A 131 -3.59 -8.70 24.00
N LEU A 132 -4.06 -9.84 23.50
CA LEU A 132 -5.49 -10.10 23.30
C LEU A 132 -6.24 -10.23 24.63
N GLY A 133 -5.64 -10.91 25.62
CA GLY A 133 -6.19 -10.98 26.98
C GLY A 133 -6.33 -9.60 27.62
N PHE A 134 -5.27 -8.78 27.56
CA PHE A 134 -5.28 -7.42 28.07
C PHE A 134 -6.38 -6.56 27.44
N VAL A 135 -6.50 -6.57 26.11
CA VAL A 135 -7.56 -5.81 25.40
C VAL A 135 -8.94 -6.33 25.76
N ALA A 136 -9.14 -7.64 25.79
CA ALA A 136 -10.44 -8.24 26.12
C ALA A 136 -10.89 -7.88 27.55
N ASP A 137 -9.99 -7.96 28.53
CA ASP A 137 -10.30 -7.65 29.92
C ASP A 137 -10.64 -6.16 30.10
N LYS A 138 -9.91 -5.27 29.44
CA LYS A 138 -10.21 -3.82 29.48
C LYS A 138 -11.53 -3.49 28.82
N LEU A 139 -11.83 -4.06 27.66
CA LEU A 139 -13.12 -3.84 26.99
C LEU A 139 -14.29 -4.38 27.80
N LYS A 140 -14.16 -5.55 28.44
CA LYS A 140 -15.18 -6.10 29.34
C LYS A 140 -15.42 -5.19 30.54
N ALA A 141 -14.35 -4.74 31.20
CA ALA A 141 -14.45 -3.86 32.36
C ALA A 141 -15.21 -2.57 32.02
N VAL A 142 -14.87 -1.90 30.92
CA VAL A 142 -15.59 -0.68 30.46
C VAL A 142 -17.05 -0.99 30.14
N LYS A 143 -17.32 -2.10 29.44
CA LYS A 143 -18.69 -2.50 29.11
C LYS A 143 -19.53 -2.78 30.36
N GLU A 144 -18.96 -3.39 31.38
CA GLU A 144 -19.64 -3.70 32.65
C GLU A 144 -19.90 -2.45 33.50
N SER A 145 -18.97 -1.49 33.51
CA SER A 145 -19.09 -0.28 34.34
C SER A 145 -19.85 0.87 33.68
N GLU A 146 -19.69 1.06 32.37
CA GLU A 146 -20.19 2.24 31.62
C GLU A 146 -21.18 1.87 30.50
N GLY A 147 -21.36 0.57 30.22
CA GLY A 147 -22.23 0.08 29.14
C GLY A 147 -21.50 -0.04 27.80
N ALA A 148 -22.12 -0.76 26.86
CA ALA A 148 -21.50 -1.05 25.57
C ALA A 148 -21.25 0.20 24.70
N ASP A 149 -22.12 1.22 24.82
CA ASP A 149 -22.01 2.46 24.04
C ASP A 149 -20.91 3.41 24.54
N ALA A 150 -20.23 3.10 25.64
CA ALA A 150 -18.99 3.77 26.04
C ALA A 150 -17.79 3.37 25.17
N ILE A 151 -17.94 2.33 24.34
CA ILE A 151 -16.88 1.81 23.46
C ILE A 151 -17.15 2.27 22.02
N ALA A 152 -16.13 2.75 21.34
CA ALA A 152 -16.17 3.07 19.92
C ALA A 152 -15.06 2.34 19.15
N GLY A 153 -15.36 1.95 17.92
CA GLY A 153 -14.43 1.27 17.02
C GLY A 153 -14.18 2.09 15.75
N PHE A 154 -12.90 2.31 15.43
CA PHE A 154 -12.50 2.94 14.17
C PHE A 154 -11.77 1.93 13.28
N THR A 155 -12.27 1.75 12.06
CA THR A 155 -11.62 0.90 11.04
C THR A 155 -11.03 1.73 9.90
N SER A 156 -10.39 1.06 8.95
CA SER A 156 -9.63 1.69 7.87
C SER A 156 -10.19 1.36 6.49
N ALA A 157 -10.33 2.37 5.63
CA ALA A 157 -10.62 2.19 4.20
C ALA A 157 -9.42 1.63 3.42
N ARG A 158 -8.27 1.43 4.08
CA ARG A 158 -7.10 0.75 3.53
C ARG A 158 -7.12 -0.76 3.80
N CYS A 159 -8.00 -1.23 4.68
CA CYS A 159 -8.23 -2.65 4.93
C CYS A 159 -9.23 -3.23 3.91
N THR A 160 -9.34 -4.55 3.89
CA THR A 160 -10.29 -5.23 3.01
C THR A 160 -11.74 -5.06 3.48
N ASN A 161 -12.69 -5.36 2.60
CA ASN A 161 -14.11 -5.32 2.97
C ASN A 161 -14.43 -6.42 3.99
N GLU A 162 -13.72 -7.54 3.92
CA GLU A 162 -13.80 -8.68 4.83
C GLU A 162 -13.32 -8.29 6.23
N ASP A 163 -12.16 -7.61 6.34
CA ASP A 163 -11.67 -7.08 7.62
C ASP A 163 -12.69 -6.10 8.23
N ASN A 164 -13.20 -5.18 7.42
CA ASN A 164 -14.21 -4.20 7.85
C ASN A 164 -15.52 -4.88 8.27
N TYR A 165 -15.93 -5.95 7.58
CA TYR A 165 -17.09 -6.74 7.94
C TYR A 165 -16.89 -7.47 9.28
N LEU A 166 -15.73 -8.09 9.49
CA LEU A 166 -15.40 -8.75 10.75
C LEU A 166 -15.33 -7.74 11.90
N PHE A 167 -14.73 -6.57 11.68
CA PHE A 167 -14.63 -5.52 12.68
C PHE A 167 -16.01 -4.98 13.09
N GLN A 168 -16.87 -4.62 12.13
CA GLN A 168 -18.22 -4.15 12.47
C GLN A 168 -19.04 -5.26 13.15
N LYS A 169 -18.84 -6.52 12.77
CA LYS A 169 -19.52 -7.66 13.40
C LYS A 169 -19.05 -7.85 14.83
N PHE A 170 -17.76 -7.73 15.10
CA PHE A 170 -17.21 -7.76 16.45
C PHE A 170 -17.83 -6.65 17.32
N MET A 171 -17.84 -5.41 16.84
CA MET A 171 -18.42 -4.29 17.57
C MET A 171 -19.93 -4.46 17.84
N ARG A 172 -20.70 -4.88 16.83
CA ARG A 172 -22.16 -5.00 16.98
C ARG A 172 -22.58 -6.26 17.74
N ALA A 173 -21.96 -7.41 17.47
CA ALA A 173 -22.39 -8.69 18.02
C ALA A 173 -21.68 -9.06 19.32
N ALA A 174 -20.38 -8.77 19.47
CA ALA A 174 -19.61 -9.13 20.66
C ALA A 174 -19.59 -7.98 21.68
N VAL A 175 -19.26 -6.76 21.23
CA VAL A 175 -19.27 -5.58 22.11
C VAL A 175 -20.70 -5.13 22.40
N GLY A 176 -21.58 -5.14 21.40
CA GLY A 176 -23.00 -4.79 21.58
C GLY A 176 -23.30 -3.31 21.35
N THR A 177 -22.49 -2.61 20.55
CA THR A 177 -22.68 -1.20 20.21
C THR A 177 -22.71 -0.97 18.71
N ASN A 178 -23.38 0.10 18.28
CA ASN A 178 -23.35 0.58 16.91
C ASN A 178 -22.31 1.69 16.66
N ASN A 179 -21.51 2.03 17.68
CA ASN A 179 -20.46 3.05 17.62
C ASN A 179 -19.26 2.55 16.81
N VAL A 180 -19.43 2.51 15.49
CA VAL A 180 -18.41 2.10 14.52
C VAL A 180 -18.28 3.15 13.45
N ASP A 181 -17.06 3.60 13.18
CA ASP A 181 -16.77 4.52 12.09
C ASP A 181 -15.49 4.10 11.32
N HIS A 182 -15.20 4.79 10.23
CA HIS A 182 -14.03 4.58 9.38
C HIS A 182 -13.59 5.88 8.71
N CYS A 183 -12.39 5.86 8.13
CA CYS A 183 -11.77 7.06 7.56
C CYS A 183 -12.45 7.66 6.31
N ALA A 184 -13.53 7.11 5.76
CA ALA A 184 -14.20 7.73 4.59
C ALA A 184 -14.97 9.03 4.92
N ARG A 185 -14.90 9.49 6.18
CA ARG A 185 -15.39 10.81 6.63
C ARG A 185 -14.28 11.86 6.82
N LEU A 186 -13.01 11.53 6.54
CA LEU A 186 -11.85 12.43 6.61
C LEU A 186 -11.49 13.00 5.24
#